data_AF-A0A2S9HCM1-F1
#
_entry.id   AF-A0A2S9HCM1-F1
#
_cell.length_a   1.000
_cell.length_b   1.000
_cell.length_c   1.000
_cell.angle_alpha   90.00
_cell.angle_beta   90.00
_cell.angle_gamma   90.00
#
_symmetry.space_group_name_H-M   'P 1'
#
loop_
_entity.id
_entity.type
_entity.pdbx_description
1 polymer ?
#
loop_
_entity_poly.entity_id
_entity_poly.type
_entity_poly.pdbx_seq_one_letter_code
_entity_poly.pdbx_strand_id
1 'polypeptide(L)'
;MKRKILAIASVIALTAPIQSVAFAHESDSPIALRWSAESVHNEGVSSHLWIVNRAIDIMSQNTTVVKQNETALLNDWRTNLEEGIYSADYKNPYYDNSTFASHFYDPDS
;
A
#
# COMPACT_ATOMS: atom_id res chain seq x y z
N MET A 1 53.13 -2.42 -27.01
CA MET A 1 51.87 -1.78 -27.46
C MET A 1 51.17 -2.64 -28.50
N LYS A 2 50.06 -3.28 -28.17
CA LYS A 2 49.04 -3.75 -29.14
C LYS A 2 47.68 -3.70 -28.43
N ARG A 3 46.85 -2.71 -28.77
CA ARG A 3 45.49 -2.55 -28.25
C ARG A 3 44.59 -3.53 -29.00
N LYS A 4 44.00 -4.49 -28.30
CA LYS A 4 42.89 -5.31 -28.82
C LYS A 4 41.60 -4.62 -28.40
N ILE A 5 40.96 -3.93 -29.34
CA ILE A 5 39.64 -3.34 -29.15
C ILE A 5 38.64 -4.46 -29.39
N LEU A 6 38.02 -4.96 -28.34
CA LEU A 6 36.88 -5.86 -28.43
C LEU A 6 35.62 -4.98 -28.54
N ALA A 7 34.96 -5.02 -29.68
CA ALA A 7 33.67 -4.38 -29.87
C ALA A 7 32.59 -5.19 -29.12
N ILE A 8 31.99 -4.58 -28.11
CA ILE A 8 30.84 -5.16 -27.38
C ILE A 8 29.60 -4.82 -28.19
N ALA A 9 29.00 -5.82 -28.84
CA ALA A 9 27.69 -5.67 -29.45
C ALA A 9 26.62 -5.67 -28.36
N SER A 10 26.11 -4.49 -28.02
CA SER A 10 24.97 -4.33 -27.10
C SER A 10 23.67 -4.66 -27.83
N VAL A 11 23.13 -5.86 -27.62
CA VAL A 11 21.76 -6.20 -28.02
C VAL A 11 20.82 -5.59 -26.99
N ILE A 12 20.23 -4.44 -27.32
CA ILE A 12 19.13 -3.87 -26.55
C ILE A 12 17.87 -4.63 -26.97
N ALA A 13 17.51 -5.67 -26.22
CA ALA A 13 16.17 -6.22 -26.29
C ALA A 13 15.23 -5.18 -25.68
N LEU A 14 14.49 -4.43 -26.52
CA LEU A 14 13.36 -3.64 -26.06
C LEU A 14 12.29 -4.61 -25.55
N THR A 15 12.34 -4.95 -24.27
CA THR A 15 11.19 -5.51 -23.58
C THR A 15 10.25 -4.33 -23.35
N ALA A 16 9.28 -4.15 -24.26
CA ALA A 16 8.18 -3.24 -24.02
C ALA A 16 7.57 -3.56 -22.65
N PRO A 17 7.28 -2.56 -21.80
CA PRO A 17 6.48 -2.81 -20.62
C PRO A 17 5.14 -3.34 -21.10
N ILE A 18 4.84 -4.60 -20.77
CA ILE A 18 3.48 -5.10 -20.81
C ILE A 18 2.74 -4.19 -19.85
N GLN A 19 2.04 -3.20 -20.40
CA GLN A 19 1.08 -2.40 -19.66
C GLN A 19 0.05 -3.41 -19.17
N SER A 20 0.23 -3.86 -17.93
CA SER A 20 -0.80 -4.61 -17.21
C SER A 20 -1.94 -3.62 -17.04
N VAL A 21 -2.86 -3.64 -17.99
CA VAL A 21 -4.11 -2.91 -17.86
C VAL A 21 -4.85 -3.63 -16.75
N ALA A 22 -4.90 -3.02 -15.57
CA ALA A 22 -5.77 -3.47 -14.51
C ALA A 22 -7.20 -3.33 -15.05
N PHE A 23 -7.78 -4.43 -15.51
CA PHE A 23 -9.20 -4.47 -15.82
C PHE A 23 -9.93 -4.30 -14.49
N ALA A 24 -10.57 -3.15 -14.30
CA ALA A 24 -11.61 -3.02 -13.28
C ALA A 24 -12.69 -4.03 -13.65
N HIS A 25 -12.75 -5.14 -12.92
CA HIS A 25 -13.80 -6.13 -13.06
C HIS A 25 -15.09 -5.47 -12.55
N GLU A 26 -15.97 -5.04 -13.46
CA GLU A 26 -17.35 -4.73 -13.11
C GLU A 26 -17.98 -6.02 -12.60
N SER A 27 -18.01 -6.16 -11.28
CA SER A 27 -18.88 -7.11 -10.60
C SER A 27 -20.07 -6.32 -10.09
N ASP A 28 -21.29 -6.82 -10.30
CA ASP A 28 -22.52 -6.36 -9.66
C ASP A 28 -22.52 -6.59 -8.13
N SER A 29 -21.34 -6.71 -7.52
CA SER A 29 -21.18 -6.69 -6.08
C SER A 29 -21.66 -5.33 -5.59
N PRO A 30 -22.49 -5.26 -4.53
CA PRO A 30 -22.80 -3.99 -3.91
C PRO A 30 -21.46 -3.29 -3.65
N ILE A 31 -21.31 -2.08 -4.20
CA ILE A 31 -20.12 -1.27 -4.03
C ILE A 31 -19.75 -1.35 -2.56
N ALA A 32 -18.58 -1.91 -2.26
CA ALA A 32 -18.12 -1.99 -0.88
C ALA A 32 -17.99 -0.54 -0.40
N LEU A 33 -18.91 -0.10 0.46
CA LEU A 33 -18.93 1.25 1.03
C LEU A 33 -17.78 1.48 2.04
N ARG A 34 -16.91 0.48 2.23
CA ARG A 34 -15.73 0.51 3.10
C ARG A 34 -14.50 0.02 2.37
N TRP A 35 -13.34 0.52 2.78
CA TRP A 35 -12.06 -0.10 2.43
C TRP A 35 -11.92 -1.43 3.16
N SER A 36 -11.26 -2.41 2.56
CA SER A 36 -11.07 -3.73 3.16
C SER A 36 -9.92 -3.74 4.18
N ALA A 37 -10.03 -4.63 5.16
CA ALA A 37 -9.01 -4.92 6.15
C ALA A 37 -8.93 -6.43 6.47
N GLU A 38 -9.19 -7.31 5.49
CA GLU A 38 -9.43 -8.75 5.73
C GLU A 38 -8.19 -9.55 6.16
N SER A 39 -7.01 -8.94 6.11
CA SER A 39 -5.77 -9.54 6.59
C SER A 39 -4.89 -8.50 7.27
N VAL A 40 -4.24 -8.92 8.35
CA VAL A 40 -3.29 -8.08 9.10
C VAL A 40 -2.11 -7.68 8.21
N HIS A 41 -1.55 -8.62 7.45
CA HIS A 41 -0.24 -8.45 6.77
C HIS A 41 -0.31 -8.60 5.23
N ASN A 42 -1.50 -8.54 4.61
CA ASN A 42 -1.65 -8.77 3.17
C ASN A 42 -2.45 -7.65 2.48
N GLU A 43 -1.75 -6.80 1.73
CA GLU A 43 -2.35 -5.70 0.96
C GLU A 43 -3.38 -6.18 -0.08
N GLY A 44 -3.24 -7.40 -0.61
CA GLY A 44 -4.14 -7.93 -1.65
C GLY A 44 -5.59 -8.10 -1.17
N VAL A 45 -5.81 -8.12 0.15
CA VAL A 45 -7.13 -8.21 0.78
C VAL A 45 -7.31 -7.15 1.88
N SER A 46 -6.44 -6.15 1.94
CA SER A 46 -6.48 -5.05 2.91
C SER A 46 -6.14 -3.73 2.24
N SER A 47 -7.17 -3.06 1.72
CA SER A 47 -7.04 -1.72 1.14
C SER A 47 -6.55 -0.69 2.15
N HIS A 48 -6.95 -0.80 3.43
CA HIS A 48 -6.44 0.07 4.49
C HIS A 48 -4.90 -0.05 4.63
N LEU A 49 -4.38 -1.27 4.66
CA LEU A 49 -2.94 -1.50 4.72
C LEU A 49 -2.23 -0.98 3.47
N TRP A 50 -2.81 -1.23 2.29
CA TRP A 50 -2.26 -0.72 1.03
C TRP A 50 -2.14 0.80 1.03
N ILE A 51 -3.17 1.53 1.47
CA ILE A 51 -3.14 3.01 1.57
C ILE A 51 -1.99 3.46 2.47
N VAL A 52 -1.85 2.87 3.66
CA VAL A 52 -0.79 3.22 4.61
C VAL A 52 0.59 2.91 4.04
N ASN A 53 0.78 1.76 3.40
CA ASN A 53 2.07 1.41 2.80
C ASN A 53 2.44 2.34 1.65
N ARG A 54 1.48 2.73 0.80
CA ARG A 54 1.73 3.75 -0.24
C ARG A 54 2.06 5.12 0.36
N ALA A 55 1.46 5.49 1.49
CA ALA A 55 1.83 6.71 2.20
C ALA A 55 3.27 6.65 2.74
N ILE A 56 3.70 5.52 3.30
CA ILE A 56 5.09 5.29 3.73
C ILE A 56 6.05 5.37 2.53
N ASP A 57 5.66 4.84 1.36
CA ASP A 57 6.45 4.96 0.14
C ASP A 57 6.64 6.42 -0.28
N ILE A 58 5.56 7.22 -0.28
CA ILE A 58 5.61 8.66 -0.57
C ILE A 58 6.52 9.39 0.44
N MET A 59 6.39 9.07 1.74
CA MET A 59 7.26 9.62 2.78
C MET A 59 8.73 9.28 2.52
N SER A 60 9.03 8.05 2.14
CA SER A 60 10.41 7.59 1.88
C SER A 60 11.06 8.30 0.70
N GLN A 61 10.26 8.65 -0.32
CA GLN A 61 10.71 9.37 -1.51
C GLN A 61 10.93 10.87 -1.26
N ASN A 62 10.39 11.42 -0.17
CA ASN A 62 10.57 12.81 0.16
C ASN A 62 11.97 13.07 0.73
N THR A 63 12.72 13.97 0.08
CA THR A 63 14.10 14.33 0.46
C THR A 63 14.23 15.72 1.05
N THR A 64 13.11 16.43 1.28
CA THR A 64 13.10 17.83 1.67
C THR A 64 12.58 18.08 3.08
N VAL A 65 11.55 17.35 3.50
CA VAL A 65 10.80 17.59 4.74
C VAL A 65 10.85 16.36 5.65
N VAL A 66 10.63 15.17 5.09
CA VAL A 66 10.53 13.93 5.88
C VAL A 66 11.91 13.50 6.36
N LYS A 67 12.01 13.16 7.65
CA LYS A 67 13.23 12.56 8.20
C LYS A 67 13.18 11.06 7.97
N GLN A 68 14.20 10.50 7.32
CA GLN A 68 14.24 9.06 7.01
C GLN A 68 14.18 8.15 8.25
N ASN A 69 14.51 8.65 9.44
CA ASN A 69 14.32 7.91 10.69
C ASN A 69 12.83 7.66 11.03
N GLU A 70 11.91 8.49 10.56
CA GLU A 70 10.48 8.35 10.82
C GLU A 70 9.90 7.15 10.05
N THR A 71 10.30 6.95 8.79
CA THR A 71 9.92 5.77 8.00
C THR A 71 10.61 4.50 8.50
N ALA A 72 11.85 4.60 9.02
CA ALA A 72 12.53 3.48 9.67
C ALA A 72 11.76 2.99 10.90
N LEU A 73 11.32 3.90 11.79
CA LEU A 73 10.52 3.54 12.96
C LEU A 73 9.19 2.87 12.58
N LEU A 74 8.50 3.35 11.54
CA LEU A 74 7.27 2.70 11.07
C LEU A 74 7.51 1.27 10.58
N ASN A 75 8.69 0.98 10.00
CA ASN A 75 9.07 -0.37 9.59
C ASN A 75 9.47 -1.25 10.77
N ASP A 76 10.18 -0.71 11.76
CA ASP A 76 10.56 -1.44 12.98
C ASP A 76 9.33 -1.88 13.79
N TRP A 77 8.30 -1.02 13.83
CA TRP A 77 7.03 -1.27 14.52
C TRP A 77 5.92 -1.78 13.60
N ARG A 78 6.26 -2.28 12.42
CA ARG A 78 5.32 -2.67 11.37
C ARG A 78 4.24 -3.63 11.85
N THR A 79 4.62 -4.66 12.61
CA THR A 79 3.65 -5.63 13.15
C THR A 79 2.57 -4.95 13.98
N ASN A 80 2.94 -4.06 14.90
CA ASN A 80 1.98 -3.36 15.75
C ASN A 80 1.13 -2.34 14.98
N LEU A 81 1.73 -1.66 14.00
CA LEU A 81 1.01 -0.76 13.10
C LEU A 81 -0.07 -1.52 12.32
N GLU A 82 0.29 -2.63 11.70
CA GLU A 82 -0.59 -3.48 10.90
C GLU A 82 -1.70 -4.14 11.76
N GLU A 83 -1.35 -4.60 12.97
CA GLU A 83 -2.33 -5.08 13.95
C GLU A 83 -3.35 -4.00 14.36
N GLY A 84 -2.91 -2.76 14.50
CA GLY A 84 -3.77 -1.62 14.82
C GLY A 84 -4.75 -1.32 13.69
N ILE A 85 -4.24 -1.27 12.45
CA ILE A 85 -5.05 -1.08 11.23
C ILE A 85 -6.13 -2.17 11.13
N TYR A 86 -5.75 -3.43 11.30
CA TYR A 86 -6.69 -4.54 11.28
C TYR A 86 -7.70 -4.46 12.43
N SER A 87 -7.24 -4.22 13.66
CA SER A 87 -8.09 -4.32 14.85
C SER A 87 -9.29 -3.36 14.84
N ALA A 88 -9.23 -2.27 14.08
CA ALA A 88 -10.33 -1.31 13.93
C ALA A 88 -11.65 -1.99 13.49
N ASP A 89 -11.58 -2.99 12.62
CA ASP A 89 -12.75 -3.66 12.02
C ASP A 89 -13.16 -4.96 12.72
N TYR A 90 -12.34 -5.47 13.66
CA TYR A 90 -12.53 -6.81 14.23
C TYR A 90 -12.56 -6.88 15.76
N LYS A 91 -12.28 -5.77 16.47
CA LYS A 91 -12.25 -5.77 17.94
C LYS A 91 -13.09 -4.63 18.52
N ASN A 92 -13.79 -4.93 19.62
CA ASN A 92 -14.32 -3.89 20.49
C ASN A 92 -13.16 -3.19 21.24
N PRO A 93 -13.26 -1.87 21.47
CA PRO A 93 -14.42 -1.00 21.19
C PRO A 93 -14.48 -0.48 19.74
N TYR A 94 -13.48 -0.77 18.90
CA TYR A 94 -13.24 -0.06 17.64
C TYR A 94 -14.27 -0.30 16.54
N TYR A 95 -14.91 -1.48 16.52
CA TYR A 95 -15.98 -1.80 15.54
C TYR A 95 -17.41 -1.62 16.10
N ASP A 96 -17.55 -0.97 17.26
CA ASP A 96 -18.83 -0.60 17.88
C ASP A 96 -19.83 -1.76 17.97
N ASN A 97 -19.41 -2.90 18.55
CA ASN A 97 -20.23 -4.12 18.63
C ASN A 97 -20.76 -4.60 17.26
N SER A 98 -19.93 -4.52 16.21
CA SER A 98 -20.26 -4.83 14.81
C SER A 98 -21.23 -3.85 14.13
N THR A 99 -21.42 -2.65 14.68
CA THR A 99 -22.19 -1.58 14.03
C THR A 99 -21.32 -0.66 13.19
N PHE A 100 -20.01 -0.58 13.46
CA PHE A 100 -19.04 0.27 12.78
C PHE A 100 -19.41 1.76 12.79
N ALA A 101 -20.21 2.20 13.77
CA ALA A 101 -20.72 3.56 13.85
C ALA A 101 -19.60 4.61 13.82
N SER A 102 -18.47 4.34 14.47
CA SER A 102 -17.31 5.23 14.54
C SER A 102 -16.48 5.28 13.24
N HIS A 103 -16.79 4.45 12.24
CA HIS A 103 -16.09 4.41 10.96
C HIS A 103 -16.74 5.32 9.90
N PHE A 104 -17.87 5.92 10.26
CA PHE A 104 -18.56 6.89 9.43
C PHE A 104 -18.51 8.25 10.12
N TYR A 105 -18.34 9.29 9.31
CA TYR A 105 -18.39 10.66 9.76
C TYR A 105 -19.01 11.50 8.64
N ASP A 106 -20.11 12.19 8.96
CA ASP A 106 -20.71 13.18 8.07
C ASP A 106 -20.09 14.55 8.41
N PRO A 107 -19.35 15.17 7.48
CA PRO A 107 -18.70 16.46 7.72
C PRO A 107 -19.67 17.64 7.76
N ASP A 108 -20.90 17.48 7.26
CA ASP A 108 -21.87 18.57 7.13
C ASP A 108 -22.84 18.67 8.32
N SER A 109 -22.93 17.63 9.16
CA SER A 109 -23.84 17.54 10.31
C SER A 109 -23.14 17.70 11.66
#